data_AF-A0A7C5NFL0-F1
#
_entry.id   AF-A0A7C5NFL0-F1
#
_cell.length_a   1.000
_cell.length_b   1.000
_cell.length_c   1.000
_cell.angle_alpha   90.00
_cell.angle_beta   90.00
_cell.angle_gamma   90.00
#
_symmetry.space_group_name_H-M   'P 1'
#
loop_
_entity.id
_entity.type
_entity.pdbx_description
1 polymer ?
#
loop_
_entity_poly.entity_id
_entity_poly.type
_entity_poly.pdbx_seq_one_letter_code
_entity_poly.pdbx_strand_id
1 'polypeptide(L)'
;MNISTLDSLLWQAGVEHSGGHLLDGHDMAQPVRLKAWPNFTRNGFRQSHFKLAAIMARQPISLKELRKEAGVARDEVVSFYNAAYAVGLIDRSVGAADAGQLNSKPRTRRKGLLGMLARKLGFR
;
A
#
# COMPACT_ATOMS: atom_id res chain seq x y z
N MET A 1 1.84 27.13 3.45
CA MET A 1 0.55 26.48 3.79
C MET A 1 0.75 24.98 3.64
N ASN A 2 0.96 24.28 4.76
CA ASN A 2 1.32 22.86 4.77
C ASN A 2 0.11 22.02 4.35
N ILE A 3 0.13 21.47 3.14
CA ILE A 3 -0.86 20.51 2.61
C ILE A 3 -0.95 19.23 3.48
N SER A 4 0.03 19.02 4.37
CA SER A 4 0.18 17.89 5.28
C SER A 4 -0.99 17.68 6.26
N THR A 5 -1.79 18.70 6.59
CA THR A 5 -2.88 18.58 7.57
C THR A 5 -4.12 17.89 7.01
N LEU A 6 -4.47 18.13 5.73
CA LEU A 6 -5.67 17.54 5.13
C LEU A 6 -5.55 16.03 4.99
N ASP A 7 -4.42 15.52 4.50
CA ASP A 7 -4.19 14.07 4.37
C ASP A 7 -4.25 13.37 5.72
N SER A 8 -3.72 13.99 6.78
CA SER A 8 -3.80 13.44 8.13
C SER A 8 -5.24 13.40 8.64
N LEU A 9 -6.04 14.44 8.36
CA LEU A 9 -7.47 14.45 8.71
C LEU A 9 -8.26 13.41 7.91
N LEU A 10 -8.03 13.29 6.61
CA LEU A 10 -8.66 12.29 5.74
C LEU A 10 -8.29 10.87 6.17
N TRP A 11 -7.02 10.66 6.54
CA TRP A 11 -6.58 9.39 7.07
C TRP A 11 -7.31 9.06 8.37
N GLN A 12 -7.36 9.97 9.34
CA GLN A 12 -8.08 9.74 10.59
C GLN A 12 -9.58 9.54 10.38
N ALA A 13 -10.21 10.29 9.50
CA ALA A 13 -11.61 10.08 9.14
C ALA A 13 -11.83 8.66 8.56
N GLY A 14 -10.95 8.21 7.66
CA GLY A 14 -10.99 6.85 7.14
C GLY A 14 -10.79 5.80 8.23
N VAL A 15 -9.85 5.99 9.15
CA VAL A 15 -9.59 5.01 10.21
C VAL A 15 -10.72 4.95 11.23
N GLU A 16 -11.23 6.10 11.68
CA GLU A 16 -12.12 6.18 12.83
C GLU A 16 -13.62 6.16 12.44
N HIS A 17 -13.98 6.52 11.21
CA HIS A 17 -15.39 6.65 10.77
C HIS A 17 -15.82 5.62 9.73
N SER A 18 -15.00 4.63 9.40
CA SER A 18 -15.39 3.61 8.43
C SER A 18 -16.50 2.68 8.92
N GLY A 19 -16.53 2.32 10.21
CA GLY A 19 -17.57 1.45 10.78
C GLY A 19 -17.77 0.11 10.03
N GLY A 20 -16.73 -0.41 9.38
CA GLY A 20 -16.78 -1.63 8.58
C GLY A 20 -17.43 -1.49 7.21
N HIS A 21 -17.85 -0.28 6.84
CA HIS A 21 -18.45 0.05 5.56
C HIS A 21 -17.39 0.58 4.59
N LEU A 22 -17.38 -0.02 3.39
CA LEU A 22 -16.57 0.49 2.30
C LEU A 22 -17.21 1.76 1.73
N LEU A 23 -16.37 2.61 1.14
CA LEU A 23 -16.84 3.76 0.34
C LEU A 23 -17.74 3.30 -0.81
N ASP A 24 -18.68 4.16 -1.22
CA ASP A 24 -19.64 3.84 -2.27
C ASP A 24 -18.97 3.48 -3.60
N GLY A 25 -19.38 2.36 -4.20
CA GLY A 25 -18.78 1.84 -5.44
C GLY A 25 -17.47 1.08 -5.23
N HIS A 26 -17.15 0.68 -4.00
CA HIS A 26 -16.02 -0.19 -3.67
C HIS A 26 -16.51 -1.58 -3.24
N ASP A 27 -15.73 -2.62 -3.59
CA ASP A 27 -16.06 -4.01 -3.30
C ASP A 27 -14.88 -4.72 -2.63
N MET A 28 -15.20 -5.60 -1.67
CA MET A 28 -14.25 -6.48 -1.00
C MET A 28 -13.55 -7.45 -1.94
N ALA A 29 -14.18 -7.80 -3.07
CA ALA A 29 -13.62 -8.73 -4.06
C ALA A 29 -12.73 -8.06 -5.11
N GLN A 30 -12.78 -6.73 -5.25
CA GLN A 30 -11.96 -6.01 -6.25
C GLN A 30 -10.47 -6.06 -5.84
N PRO A 31 -9.57 -6.56 -6.71
CA PRO A 31 -8.14 -6.48 -6.46
C PRO A 31 -7.67 -5.02 -6.46
N VAL A 32 -6.82 -4.70 -5.49
CA VAL A 32 -6.21 -3.37 -5.35
C VAL A 32 -4.73 -3.50 -4.99
N ARG A 33 -3.96 -2.47 -5.28
CA ARG A 33 -2.53 -2.39 -4.91
C ARG A 33 -2.23 -1.10 -4.17
N LEU A 34 -1.26 -1.14 -3.29
CA LEU A 34 -0.70 0.04 -2.65
C LEU A 34 0.32 0.72 -3.58
N LYS A 35 0.10 1.99 -3.93
CA LYS A 35 1.00 2.79 -4.78
C LYS A 35 2.28 3.23 -4.07
N ALA A 36 2.16 3.54 -2.78
CA ALA A 36 3.26 3.96 -1.92
C ALA A 36 2.94 3.63 -0.46
N TRP A 37 3.98 3.50 0.37
CA TRP A 37 3.82 3.25 1.79
C TRP A 37 3.12 4.41 2.52
N PRO A 38 2.17 4.13 3.43
CA PRO A 38 1.63 5.15 4.31
C PRO A 38 2.71 5.75 5.21
N ASN A 39 2.59 7.05 5.49
CA ASN A 39 3.46 7.73 6.43
C ASN A 39 3.01 7.46 7.88
N PHE A 40 3.34 6.28 8.41
CA PHE A 40 2.90 5.85 9.75
C PHE A 40 3.38 6.75 10.90
N THR A 41 4.48 7.49 10.73
CA THR A 41 4.96 8.42 11.77
C THR A 41 4.03 9.63 11.92
N ARG A 42 3.32 10.02 10.85
CA ARG A 42 2.33 11.10 10.86
C ARG A 42 0.90 10.63 11.08
N ASN A 43 0.57 9.43 10.61
CA ASN A 43 -0.80 8.92 10.55
C ASN A 43 -1.17 8.00 11.73
N GLY A 44 -0.25 7.84 12.69
CA GLY A 44 -0.38 6.90 13.80
C GLY A 44 0.00 5.48 13.39
N PHE A 45 0.77 4.81 14.25
CA PHE A 45 1.19 3.44 14.02
C PHE A 45 0.21 2.45 14.67
N ARG A 46 -0.38 1.58 13.83
CA ARG A 46 -1.13 0.39 14.28
C ARG A 46 -0.48 -0.85 13.65
N GLN A 47 -0.20 -1.88 14.44
CA GLN A 47 0.47 -3.10 13.95
C GLN A 47 -0.32 -3.80 12.83
N SER A 48 -1.66 -3.82 12.95
CA SER A 48 -2.57 -4.32 11.92
C SER A 48 -2.37 -3.57 10.60
N HIS A 49 -2.41 -2.24 10.62
CA HIS A 49 -2.24 -1.40 9.43
C HIS A 49 -0.86 -1.57 8.78
N PHE A 50 0.20 -1.70 9.59
CA PHE A 50 1.53 -1.98 9.07
C PHE A 50 1.58 -3.33 8.34
N LYS A 51 0.99 -4.38 8.93
CA LYS A 51 0.88 -5.71 8.31
C LYS A 51 0.09 -5.66 7.00
N LEU A 52 -1.04 -4.95 6.99
CA LEU A 52 -1.87 -4.76 5.79
C LEU A 52 -1.07 -4.07 4.66
N ALA A 53 -0.39 -2.96 4.98
CA ALA A 53 0.46 -2.25 4.03
C ALA A 53 1.58 -3.15 3.46
N ALA A 54 2.21 -3.95 4.32
CA ALA A 54 3.28 -4.86 3.91
C ALA A 54 2.78 -5.93 2.91
N ILE A 55 1.58 -6.49 3.12
CA ILE A 55 0.99 -7.47 2.20
C ILE A 55 0.63 -6.79 0.87
N MET A 56 -0.06 -5.65 0.91
CA MET A 56 -0.49 -4.92 -0.29
C MET A 56 0.67 -4.33 -1.11
N ALA A 57 1.83 -4.07 -0.48
CA ALA A 57 3.03 -3.61 -1.17
C ALA A 57 3.70 -4.73 -1.99
N ARG A 58 3.44 -6.00 -1.67
CA ARG A 58 4.05 -7.15 -2.35
C ARG A 58 3.33 -7.48 -3.65
N GLN A 59 1.99 -7.40 -3.67
CA GLN A 59 1.18 -7.77 -4.81
C GLN A 59 -0.21 -7.12 -4.78
N PRO A 60 -0.89 -7.01 -5.93
CA PRO A 60 -2.32 -6.72 -5.97
C PRO A 60 -3.10 -7.81 -5.24
N ILE A 61 -4.06 -7.42 -4.41
CA ILE A 61 -4.83 -8.34 -3.56
C ILE A 61 -6.23 -7.79 -3.32
N SER A 62 -7.25 -8.65 -3.25
CA SER A 62 -8.59 -8.23 -2.84
C SER A 62 -8.67 -8.00 -1.33
N LEU A 63 -9.58 -7.14 -0.85
CA LEU A 63 -9.72 -6.91 0.60
C LEU A 63 -10.17 -8.17 1.36
N LYS A 64 -10.93 -9.05 0.69
CA LYS A 64 -11.34 -10.35 1.22
C LYS A 64 -10.14 -11.27 1.48
N GLU A 65 -9.20 -11.34 0.53
CA GLU A 65 -7.97 -12.13 0.66
C GLU A 65 -7.01 -11.49 1.64
N LEU A 66 -6.86 -10.16 1.59
CA LEU A 66 -6.03 -9.39 2.50
C LEU A 66 -6.42 -9.65 3.95
N ARG A 67 -7.72 -9.63 4.27
CA ARG A 67 -8.25 -10.00 5.59
C ARG A 67 -7.80 -11.40 6.01
N LYS A 68 -7.92 -12.38 5.11
CA LYS A 68 -7.58 -13.79 5.38
C LYS A 68 -6.07 -13.97 5.63
N GLU A 69 -5.23 -13.36 4.80
CA GLU A 69 -3.77 -13.45 4.92
C GLU A 69 -3.24 -12.68 6.13
N ALA A 70 -3.79 -11.49 6.39
CA ALA A 70 -3.40 -10.67 7.53
C ALA A 70 -3.95 -11.23 8.86
N GLY A 71 -5.04 -11.99 8.85
CA GLY A 71 -5.68 -12.52 10.05
C GLY A 71 -6.26 -11.42 10.95
N VAL A 72 -6.75 -10.33 10.35
CA VAL A 72 -7.32 -9.18 11.07
C VAL A 72 -8.84 -9.11 10.88
N ALA A 73 -9.53 -8.36 11.73
CA ALA A 73 -10.97 -8.13 11.61
C ALA A 73 -11.31 -7.42 10.28
N ARG A 74 -12.53 -7.66 9.77
CA ARG A 74 -13.02 -6.98 8.56
C ARG A 74 -12.98 -5.46 8.71
N ASP A 75 -13.39 -4.97 9.87
CA ASP A 75 -13.44 -3.54 10.17
C ASP A 75 -12.06 -2.88 10.02
N GLU A 76 -11.02 -3.45 10.63
CA GLU A 76 -9.64 -2.99 10.49
C GLU A 76 -9.15 -2.94 9.03
N VAL A 77 -9.51 -3.93 8.20
CA VAL A 77 -9.18 -3.91 6.76
C VAL A 77 -9.87 -2.77 6.05
N VAL A 78 -11.16 -2.58 6.33
CA VAL A 78 -11.99 -1.54 5.71
C VAL A 78 -11.52 -0.15 6.13
N SER A 79 -11.29 0.06 7.42
CA SER A 79 -10.76 1.31 7.98
C SER A 79 -9.40 1.68 7.38
N PHE A 80 -8.48 0.72 7.30
CA PHE A 80 -7.19 0.93 6.63
C PHE A 80 -7.36 1.24 5.14
N TYR A 81 -8.20 0.49 4.43
CA TYR A 81 -8.42 0.67 3.00
C TYR A 81 -9.02 2.05 2.69
N ASN A 82 -10.08 2.45 3.41
CA ASN A 82 -10.74 3.73 3.23
C ASN A 82 -9.77 4.88 3.51
N ALA A 83 -8.99 4.80 4.60
CA ALA A 83 -7.97 5.79 4.92
C ALA A 83 -6.92 5.90 3.82
N ALA A 84 -6.36 4.76 3.38
CA ALA A 84 -5.36 4.72 2.31
C ALA A 84 -5.92 5.22 0.96
N TYR A 85 -7.18 4.93 0.66
CA TYR A 85 -7.84 5.42 -0.55
C TYR A 85 -8.06 6.93 -0.49
N ALA A 86 -8.52 7.45 0.65
CA ALA A 86 -8.80 8.88 0.84
C ALA A 86 -7.56 9.76 0.65
N VAL A 87 -6.37 9.26 1.04
CA VAL A 87 -5.09 9.94 0.80
C VAL A 87 -4.42 9.55 -0.52
N GLY A 88 -5.15 8.88 -1.41
CA GLY A 88 -4.69 8.56 -2.75
C GLY A 88 -3.55 7.54 -2.82
N LEU A 89 -3.43 6.61 -1.87
CA LEU A 89 -2.41 5.55 -1.86
C LEU A 89 -2.85 4.26 -2.55
N ILE A 90 -4.12 4.14 -2.92
CA ILE A 90 -4.68 2.93 -3.54
C ILE A 90 -4.71 3.04 -5.07
N ASP A 91 -4.31 1.97 -5.73
CA ASP A 91 -4.49 1.72 -7.16
C ASP A 91 -5.54 0.63 -7.36
N ARG A 92 -6.61 0.98 -8.09
CA ARG A 92 -7.75 0.10 -8.41
C ARG A 92 -7.77 -0.35 -9.88
N SER A 93 -6.81 0.11 -10.69
CA SER A 93 -6.70 -0.22 -12.12
C SER A 93 -6.12 -1.62 -12.35
N VAL A 94 -5.67 -2.29 -11.29
CA VAL A 94 -4.98 -3.56 -11.36
C VAL A 94 -6.00 -4.69 -11.51
N GLY A 95 -6.02 -5.32 -12.68
CA GLY A 95 -6.95 -6.41 -12.98
C GLY A 95 -6.55 -7.70 -12.27
N ALA A 96 -7.49 -8.65 -12.16
CA ALA A 96 -7.21 -9.98 -11.58
C ALA A 96 -6.06 -10.73 -12.30
N ALA A 97 -5.80 -10.41 -13.58
CA ALA A 97 -4.68 -10.96 -14.35
C ALA A 97 -3.30 -10.51 -13.84
N ASP A 98 -3.20 -9.31 -13.24
CA ASP A 98 -1.94 -8.76 -12.73
C ASP A 98 -1.60 -9.29 -11.32
N ALA A 99 -2.60 -9.76 -10.56
CA ALA A 99 -2.40 -10.33 -9.22
C ALA A 99 -1.53 -11.60 -9.23
N GLY A 100 -1.50 -12.33 -10.36
CA GLY A 100 -0.68 -13.53 -10.54
C GLY A 100 0.71 -13.30 -11.14
N GLN A 101 1.09 -12.07 -11.50
CA GLN A 101 2.21 -11.83 -12.44
C GLN A 101 3.53 -11.35 -11.82
N LEU A 102 3.71 -11.48 -10.50
CA LEU A 102 4.94 -11.01 -9.82
C LEU A 102 6.04 -12.05 -9.62
N ASN A 103 6.08 -13.11 -10.45
CA ASN A 103 7.20 -14.05 -10.43
C ASN A 103 8.06 -14.09 -11.72
N SER A 104 8.05 -13.05 -12.56
CA SER A 104 8.88 -13.10 -13.79
C SER A 104 9.40 -11.79 -14.37
N LYS A 105 9.39 -10.65 -13.67
CA LYS A 105 10.22 -9.51 -14.14
C LYS A 105 11.64 -9.66 -13.59
N PRO A 106 12.64 -10.08 -14.41
CA PRO A 106 14.02 -10.10 -13.94
C PRO A 106 14.37 -8.67 -13.56
N ARG A 107 14.81 -8.48 -12.31
CA ARG A 107 15.39 -7.21 -11.85
C ARG A 107 16.53 -6.91 -12.83
N THR A 108 16.29 -6.00 -13.76
CA THR A 108 17.34 -5.55 -14.68
C THR A 108 18.50 -5.12 -13.81
N ARG A 109 19.64 -5.79 -14.00
CA ARG A 109 20.87 -5.60 -13.23
C ARG A 109 21.33 -4.17 -13.49
N ARG A 110 20.81 -3.21 -12.71
CA ARG A 110 21.25 -1.82 -12.75
C ARG A 110 22.74 -1.85 -12.45
N LYS A 111 23.57 -1.64 -13.47
CA LYS A 111 25.02 -1.45 -13.31
C LYS A 111 25.18 -0.31 -12.31
N GLY A 112 25.56 -0.66 -11.08
CA GLY A 112 25.52 0.24 -9.95
C GLY A 112 26.40 1.46 -10.22
N LEU A 113 25.85 2.65 -9.95
CA LEU A 113 26.56 3.93 -10.05
C LEU A 113 27.86 3.91 -9.23
N LEU A 114 27.87 3.16 -8.12
CA LEU A 114 29.05 2.92 -7.29
C LEU A 114 30.16 2.18 -8.05
N GLY A 115 29.81 1.22 -8.90
CA GLY A 115 30.78 0.54 -9.78
C GLY A 115 31.34 1.47 -10.85
N MET A 116 30.58 2.49 -11.26
CA MET A 116 31.05 3.51 -12.19
C MET A 116 32.03 4.49 -11.50
N LEU A 117 31.76 4.84 -10.24
CA LEU A 117 32.64 5.66 -9.41
C LEU A 117 33.93 4.92 -9.03
N ALA A 118 33.85 3.66 -8.60
CA ALA A 118 35.03 2.86 -8.28
C ALA A 118 35.98 2.73 -9.49
N ARG A 119 35.42 2.55 -10.69
CA ARG A 119 36.18 2.55 -11.95
C ARG A 119 36.81 3.91 -12.27
N LYS A 120 36.12 5.01 -11.96
CA LYS A 120 36.66 6.36 -12.18
C LYS A 120 37.74 6.74 -11.17
N LEU A 121 37.74 6.13 -9.98
CA LEU A 121 38.67 6.40 -8.89
C LEU A 121 39.85 5.41 -8.83
N GLY A 122 39.96 4.48 -9.77
CA GLY A 122 41.12 3.58 -9.89
C GLY A 122 41.17 2.42 -8.90
N PHE A 123 40.09 2.18 -8.14
CA PHE A 123 39.99 1.00 -7.28
C PHE A 123 39.73 -0.25 -8.15
N ARG A 124 40.73 -1.14 -8.24
CA ARG A 124 40.63 -2.49 -8.81
C ARG A 124 40.73 -3.53 -7.72
#